data_AF-A0A8T4N0T0-F1
#
_entry.id   AF-A0A8T4N0T0-F1
#
_cell.length_a   1.000
_cell.length_b   1.000
_cell.length_c   1.000
_cell.angle_alpha   90.00
_cell.angle_beta   90.00
_cell.angle_gamma   90.00
#
_symmetry.space_group_name_H-M   'P 1'
#
loop_
_entity.id
_entity.type
_entity.pdbx_description
1 polymer ?
#
loop_
_entity_poly.entity_id
_entity_poly.type
_entity_poly.pdbx_seq_one_letter_code
_entity_poly.pdbx_strand_id
1 'polypeptide(L)'
;MILNKYTKDLETNHLCDVCSEAVTNPICPFCLAAEIDVWLTLYPDLRKKLMPKLNKYLNNISNRITTYGTLCIKCNKRQAFVCTYCFTEYVLIELNNLDVGNFIIKEFIDFFNFDLNYKGYYKEIENGIEEIIN
;
A
#
# COMPACT_ATOMS: atom_id res chain seq x y z
N MET A 1 -42.26 18.81 5.37
CA MET A 1 -41.80 17.68 4.51
C MET A 1 -41.62 18.27 3.13
N ILE A 2 -40.42 18.53 2.62
CA ILE A 2 -39.49 17.57 2.04
C ILE A 2 -38.07 18.14 2.20
N LEU A 3 -37.33 17.64 3.19
CA LEU A 3 -35.88 17.77 3.31
C LEU A 3 -35.35 16.32 3.26
N ASN A 4 -34.16 16.12 2.68
CA ASN A 4 -33.40 14.85 2.56
C ASN A 4 -33.77 13.91 1.41
N LYS A 5 -33.34 14.22 0.18
CA LYS A 5 -33.08 13.11 -0.76
C LYS A 5 -31.99 13.29 -1.82
N TYR A 6 -31.24 14.39 -1.85
CA TYR A 6 -30.23 14.60 -2.91
C TYR A 6 -28.91 15.24 -2.44
N THR A 7 -28.43 14.91 -1.24
CA THR A 7 -26.98 14.90 -1.01
C THR A 7 -26.48 13.51 -1.39
N LYS A 8 -26.48 13.23 -2.70
CA LYS A 8 -25.72 12.12 -3.24
C LYS A 8 -24.26 12.54 -3.05
N ASP A 9 -23.59 11.94 -2.08
CA ASP A 9 -22.18 12.13 -1.80
C ASP A 9 -21.43 12.19 -3.13
N LEU A 10 -20.94 13.39 -3.48
CA LEU A 10 -19.87 13.51 -4.45
C LEU A 10 -18.68 12.85 -3.76
N GLU A 11 -18.51 11.53 -3.97
CA GLU A 11 -17.25 10.86 -3.77
C GLU A 11 -16.24 11.56 -4.68
N THR A 12 -15.64 12.63 -4.18
CA THR A 12 -14.45 13.20 -4.77
C THR A 12 -13.40 12.12 -4.64
N ASN A 13 -13.04 11.47 -5.75
CA ASN A 13 -11.88 10.60 -5.79
C ASN A 13 -10.68 11.41 -5.31
N HIS A 14 -10.25 11.19 -4.06
CA HIS A 14 -9.10 11.88 -3.53
C HIS A 14 -7.85 11.38 -4.28
N LEU A 15 -6.95 12.32 -4.55
CA LEU A 15 -5.66 12.00 -5.14
C LEU A 15 -4.75 11.39 -4.07
N CYS A 16 -3.87 10.49 -4.49
CA CYS A 16 -2.83 9.92 -3.67
C CYS A 16 -1.82 11.01 -3.30
N ASP A 17 -1.49 11.14 -2.01
CA ASP A 17 -0.54 12.13 -1.51
C ASP A 17 0.91 11.88 -1.97
N VAL A 18 1.19 10.71 -2.55
CA VAL A 18 2.52 10.31 -3.03
C VAL A 18 2.67 10.56 -4.54
N CYS A 19 1.76 10.03 -5.36
CA CYS A 19 1.87 10.10 -6.82
C CYS A 19 0.90 11.08 -7.48
N SER A 20 0.00 11.71 -6.72
CA SER A 20 -1.07 12.59 -7.22
C SER A 20 -2.06 11.93 -8.20
N GLU A 21 -2.06 10.60 -8.31
CA GLU A 21 -3.04 9.83 -9.09
C GLU A 21 -4.31 9.57 -8.26
N ALA A 22 -5.45 9.35 -8.93
CA ALA A 22 -6.69 9.01 -8.25
C ALA A 22 -6.58 7.69 -7.45
N VAL A 23 -7.05 7.67 -6.20
CA VAL A 23 -7.13 6.44 -5.40
C VAL A 23 -8.33 5.61 -5.88
N THR A 24 -8.08 4.63 -6.77
CA THR A 24 -9.13 3.76 -7.37
C THR A 24 -9.37 2.47 -6.60
N ASN A 25 -8.39 2.00 -5.83
CA ASN A 25 -8.53 0.89 -4.88
C ASN A 25 -8.42 1.47 -3.45
N PRO A 26 -9.53 1.86 -2.82
CA PRO A 26 -9.48 2.60 -1.56
C PRO A 26 -9.31 1.67 -0.35
N ILE A 27 -8.18 0.96 -0.27
CA ILE A 27 -7.71 0.35 0.98
C ILE A 27 -6.67 1.28 1.57
N CYS A 28 -6.91 1.78 2.79
CA CYS A 28 -5.97 2.69 3.43
C CYS A 28 -4.66 1.99 3.83
N PRO A 29 -3.54 2.73 3.92
CA PRO A 29 -2.24 2.15 4.26
C PRO A 29 -2.21 1.50 5.64
N PHE A 30 -3.03 1.94 6.61
CA PHE A 30 -3.17 1.25 7.90
C PHE A 30 -3.76 -0.16 7.79
N CYS A 31 -4.74 -0.34 6.90
CA CYS A 31 -5.38 -1.63 6.68
C CYS A 31 -4.44 -2.59 5.93
N LEU A 32 -3.69 -2.09 4.94
CA LEU A 32 -2.67 -2.86 4.27
C LEU A 32 -1.51 -3.21 5.21
N ALA A 33 -1.06 -2.28 6.05
CA ALA A 33 -0.02 -2.56 7.05
C ALA A 33 -0.43 -3.68 8.01
N ALA A 34 -1.71 -3.75 8.40
CA ALA A 34 -2.22 -4.84 9.22
C ALA A 34 -2.20 -6.19 8.49
N GLU A 35 -2.48 -6.22 7.18
CA GLU A 35 -2.37 -7.45 6.37
C GLU A 35 -0.90 -7.90 6.24
N ILE A 36 0.00 -6.94 6.01
CA ILE A 36 1.44 -7.20 5.97
C ILE A 36 1.94 -7.70 7.32
N ASP A 37 1.49 -7.13 8.44
CA ASP A 37 1.85 -7.61 9.79
C ASP A 37 1.42 -9.06 10.02
N VAL A 38 0.25 -9.46 9.49
CA VAL A 38 -0.22 -10.85 9.51
C VAL A 38 0.68 -11.74 8.64
N TRP A 39 0.99 -11.34 7.41
CA TRP A 39 1.93 -12.08 6.55
C TRP A 39 3.31 -12.25 7.21
N LEU A 40 3.82 -11.20 7.85
CA LEU A 40 5.10 -11.20 8.56
C LEU A 40 5.12 -12.10 9.81
N THR A 41 4.00 -12.66 10.25
CA THR A 41 4.02 -13.69 11.31
C THR A 41 4.77 -14.94 10.89
N LEU A 42 4.88 -15.20 9.58
CA LEU A 42 5.72 -16.26 9.01
C LEU A 42 7.22 -15.96 9.11
N TYR A 43 7.60 -14.68 9.29
CA TYR A 43 8.98 -14.20 9.30
C TYR A 43 9.27 -13.33 10.54
N PRO A 44 9.36 -13.91 11.76
CA PRO A 44 9.41 -13.14 13.00
C PRO A 44 10.56 -12.13 13.09
N ASP A 45 11.74 -12.46 12.58
CA ASP A 45 12.89 -11.55 12.61
C ASP A 45 12.79 -10.44 11.56
N LEU A 46 12.19 -10.73 10.40
CA LEU A 46 11.86 -9.70 9.43
C LEU A 46 10.79 -8.76 9.98
N ARG A 47 9.76 -9.30 10.65
CA ARG A 47 8.71 -8.52 11.31
C ARG A 47 9.28 -7.48 12.28
N LYS A 48 10.23 -7.89 13.13
CA LYS A 48 10.93 -7.00 14.08
C LYS A 48 11.66 -5.85 13.39
N LYS A 49 12.17 -6.05 12.17
CA LYS A 49 12.92 -5.05 11.41
C LYS A 49 12.00 -4.15 10.57
N LEU A 50 11.00 -4.73 9.90
CA LEU A 50 10.14 -4.03 8.94
C LEU A 50 9.01 -3.25 9.62
N MET A 51 8.33 -3.83 10.62
CA MET A 51 7.18 -3.15 11.26
C MET A 51 7.50 -1.78 11.86
N PRO A 52 8.66 -1.55 12.52
CA PRO A 52 9.03 -0.21 12.97
C PRO A 52 9.15 0.81 11.83
N LYS A 53 9.64 0.40 10.64
CA LYS A 53 9.74 1.26 9.45
C LYS A 53 8.35 1.60 8.92
N LEU A 54 7.46 0.61 8.80
CA LEU A 54 6.08 0.82 8.38
C LEU A 54 5.32 1.74 9.34
N ASN A 55 5.45 1.53 10.65
CA ASN A 55 4.82 2.38 11.66
C ASN A 55 5.33 3.82 11.58
N LYS A 56 6.63 4.02 11.35
CA LYS A 56 7.21 5.35 11.14
C LYS A 56 6.63 6.02 9.88
N TYR A 57 6.51 5.29 8.78
CA TYR A 57 5.91 5.78 7.55
C TYR A 57 4.45 6.19 7.74
N LEU A 58 3.64 5.33 8.37
CA LEU A 58 2.24 5.60 8.69
C LEU A 58 2.08 6.86 9.55
N ASN A 59 2.90 6.98 10.60
CA ASN A 59 2.90 8.17 11.45
C ASN A 59 3.24 9.43 10.66
N ASN A 60 4.27 9.37 9.81
CA ASN A 60 4.70 10.52 9.00
C ASN A 60 3.59 11.02 8.08
N ILE A 61 2.83 10.12 7.45
CA ILE A 61 1.76 10.53 6.56
C ILE A 61 0.56 10.99 7.37
N SER A 62 0.20 10.29 8.45
CA SER A 62 -0.92 10.70 9.31
C SER A 62 -0.79 12.15 9.82
N ASN A 63 0.44 12.59 10.12
CA ASN A 63 0.73 13.93 10.59
C ASN A 63 0.71 15.01 9.49
N ARG A 64 0.70 14.62 8.22
CA ARG A 64 0.70 15.54 7.06
C ARG A 64 -0.69 15.74 6.46
N ILE A 65 -1.65 14.92 6.83
CA ILE A 65 -3.00 14.94 6.25
C ILE A 65 -3.77 16.12 6.83
N THR A 66 -3.99 17.12 5.99
CA THR A 66 -4.80 18.33 6.30
C THR A 66 -6.21 18.25 5.72
N THR A 67 -6.49 17.26 4.88
CA THR A 67 -7.77 16.99 4.21
C THR A 67 -8.16 15.52 4.38
N TYR A 68 -9.45 15.21 4.53
CA TYR A 68 -9.90 13.81 4.65
C TYR A 68 -9.58 13.03 3.37
N GLY A 69 -9.01 11.82 3.48
CA GLY A 69 -8.76 10.95 2.32
C GLY A 69 -10.03 10.22 1.82
N THR A 70 -9.90 9.39 0.80
CA THR A 70 -11.02 8.53 0.33
C THR A 70 -11.48 7.59 1.44
N LEU A 71 -12.77 7.25 1.43
CA LEU A 71 -13.35 6.28 2.34
C LEU A 71 -12.71 4.90 2.13
N CYS A 72 -12.05 4.37 3.15
CA CYS A 72 -11.46 3.04 3.07
C CYS A 72 -12.55 1.96 3.11
N ILE A 73 -12.59 1.07 2.11
CA ILE A 73 -13.61 0.00 2.03
C ILE A 73 -13.51 -1.04 3.15
N LYS A 74 -12.33 -1.19 3.77
CA LYS A 74 -12.12 -2.20 4.82
C LYS A 74 -12.47 -1.70 6.22
N CYS A 75 -12.14 -0.46 6.56
CA CYS A 75 -12.35 0.08 7.91
C CYS A 75 -13.38 1.22 7.98
N ASN A 76 -13.94 1.63 6.84
CA ASN A 76 -14.92 2.72 6.74
C ASN A 76 -14.45 4.07 7.32
N LYS A 77 -13.13 4.30 7.36
CA LYS A 77 -12.53 5.58 7.76
C LYS A 77 -12.02 6.33 6.52
N ARG A 78 -12.15 7.66 6.51
CA ARG A 78 -11.65 8.56 5.44
C ARG A 78 -10.14 8.77 5.53
N GLN A 79 -9.41 7.70 5.30
CA GLN A 79 -7.96 7.62 5.52
C GLN A 79 -7.24 6.86 4.40
N ALA A 80 -7.87 6.64 3.24
CA ALA A 80 -7.18 6.15 2.05
C ALA A 80 -6.56 7.34 1.29
N PHE A 81 -5.49 7.90 1.87
CA PHE A 81 -4.74 9.06 1.36
C PHE A 81 -3.52 8.65 0.51
N VAL A 82 -3.01 7.43 0.68
CA VAL A 82 -2.02 6.81 -0.21
C VAL A 82 -2.70 5.66 -0.94
N CYS A 83 -2.50 5.57 -2.26
CA CYS A 83 -3.00 4.45 -3.04
C CYS A 83 -2.27 3.15 -2.65
N THR A 84 -2.91 2.01 -2.90
CA THR A 84 -2.34 0.70 -2.55
C THR A 84 -0.97 0.47 -3.19
N TYR A 85 -0.79 0.91 -4.44
CA TYR A 85 0.50 0.81 -5.16
C TYR A 85 1.63 1.52 -4.44
N CYS A 86 1.51 2.83 -4.16
CA CYS A 86 2.58 3.60 -3.50
C CYS A 86 2.90 3.07 -2.10
N PHE A 87 1.90 2.53 -1.39
CA PHE A 87 2.15 1.91 -0.10
C PHE A 87 2.93 0.59 -0.24
N THR A 88 2.56 -0.30 -1.16
CA THR A 88 3.30 -1.55 -1.34
C THR A 88 4.67 -1.33 -1.97
N GLU A 89 4.86 -0.26 -2.72
CA GLU A 89 6.16 0.10 -3.32
C GLU A 89 7.14 0.51 -2.22
N TYR A 90 6.66 1.33 -1.28
CA TYR A 90 7.41 1.64 -0.08
C TYR A 90 7.82 0.38 0.69
N VAL A 91 6.91 -0.60 0.85
CA VAL A 91 7.21 -1.86 1.54
C VAL A 91 8.27 -2.66 0.79
N LEU A 92 8.18 -2.77 -0.54
CA LEU A 92 9.17 -3.49 -1.34
C LEU A 92 10.56 -2.85 -1.23
N ILE A 93 10.64 -1.52 -1.30
CA ILE A 93 11.89 -0.78 -1.10
C ILE A 93 12.49 -1.10 0.27
N GLU A 94 11.68 -1.13 1.33
CA GLU A 94 12.17 -1.47 2.68
C GLU A 94 12.58 -2.95 2.81
N LEU A 95 11.93 -3.87 2.11
CA LEU A 95 12.34 -5.27 2.03
C LEU A 95 13.71 -5.40 1.35
N ASN A 96 13.90 -4.74 0.21
CA ASN A 96 15.18 -4.72 -0.51
C ASN A 96 16.30 -4.11 0.35
N ASN A 97 16.02 -3.02 1.06
CA ASN A 97 16.98 -2.40 1.99
C ASN A 97 17.34 -3.28 3.20
N LEU A 98 16.54 -4.30 3.50
CA LEU A 98 16.77 -5.26 4.57
C LEU A 98 17.52 -6.52 4.10
N ASP A 99 17.89 -6.58 2.81
CA ASP A 99 18.61 -7.70 2.18
C ASP A 99 17.92 -9.04 2.45
N VAL A 100 16.59 -9.07 2.27
CA VAL A 100 15.81 -10.30 2.42
C VAL A 100 15.98 -11.20 1.20
N GLY A 101 15.96 -12.52 1.39
CA GLY A 101 16.13 -13.46 0.28
C GLY A 101 15.04 -13.31 -0.79
N ASN A 102 15.42 -13.57 -2.06
CA ASN A 102 14.55 -13.46 -3.24
C ASN A 102 13.20 -14.20 -3.11
N PHE A 103 13.16 -15.30 -2.37
CA PHE A 103 11.91 -16.02 -2.09
C PHE A 103 10.88 -15.14 -1.37
N ILE A 104 11.30 -14.35 -0.38
CA ILE A 104 10.41 -13.46 0.39
C ILE A 104 9.93 -12.30 -0.49
N ILE A 105 10.81 -11.76 -1.34
CA ILE A 105 10.46 -10.71 -2.30
C ILE A 105 9.39 -11.22 -3.28
N LYS A 106 9.60 -12.40 -3.84
CA LYS A 106 8.64 -13.04 -4.76
C LYS A 106 7.30 -13.28 -4.07
N GLU A 107 7.32 -13.87 -2.89
CA GLU A 107 6.09 -14.12 -2.13
C GLU A 107 5.34 -12.81 -1.82
N PHE A 108 6.06 -11.75 -1.42
CA PHE A 108 5.45 -10.44 -1.19
C PHE A 108 4.75 -9.91 -2.44
N ILE A 109 5.42 -9.98 -3.60
CA ILE A 109 4.83 -9.58 -4.88
C ILE A 109 3.58 -10.43 -5.17
N ASP A 110 3.66 -11.75 -5.04
CA ASP A 110 2.53 -12.65 -5.34
C ASP A 110 1.28 -12.33 -4.51
N PHE A 111 1.44 -11.90 -3.25
CA PHE A 111 0.31 -11.53 -2.37
C PHE A 111 -0.12 -10.07 -2.47
N PHE A 112 0.80 -9.15 -2.75
CA PHE A 112 0.58 -7.69 -2.61
C PHE A 112 0.83 -6.90 -3.91
N ASN A 113 0.80 -7.56 -5.07
CA ASN A 113 0.90 -6.88 -6.36
C ASN A 113 -0.38 -6.10 -6.68
N PHE A 114 -0.36 -4.80 -6.37
CA PHE A 114 -1.41 -3.84 -6.75
C PHE A 114 -1.02 -2.98 -7.97
N ASP A 115 0.04 -3.35 -8.70
CA ASP A 115 0.41 -2.69 -9.95
C ASP A 115 -0.49 -3.13 -11.10
N LEU A 116 -1.75 -2.68 -11.06
CA LEU A 116 -2.75 -2.98 -12.08
C LEU A 116 -2.43 -2.37 -13.46
N ASN A 117 -1.47 -1.44 -13.52
CA ASN A 117 -1.12 -0.67 -14.72
C ASN A 117 0.32 -0.94 -15.22
N TYR A 118 1.00 -1.94 -14.68
CA TYR A 118 2.35 -2.36 -15.11
C TYR A 118 3.40 -1.23 -15.09
N LYS A 119 3.30 -0.29 -14.14
CA LYS A 119 4.18 0.90 -14.09
C LYS A 119 5.47 0.68 -13.28
N GLY A 120 5.56 -0.35 -12.44
CA GLY A 120 6.67 -0.56 -11.50
C GLY A 120 7.24 -1.99 -11.52
N TYR A 121 6.62 -2.91 -10.77
CA TYR A 121 7.21 -4.21 -10.41
C TYR A 121 7.45 -5.14 -11.60
N TYR A 122 6.68 -5.00 -12.67
CA TYR A 122 6.80 -5.89 -13.84
C TYR A 122 8.19 -5.86 -14.46
N LYS A 123 8.90 -4.72 -14.43
CA LYS A 123 10.26 -4.63 -14.99
C LYS A 123 11.30 -5.35 -14.12
N GLU A 124 11.13 -5.34 -12.80
CA GLU A 124 12.03 -6.05 -11.88
C GLU A 124 11.80 -7.56 -11.94
N ILE A 125 10.55 -7.99 -12.13
CA ILE A 125 10.18 -9.40 -12.34
C ILE A 125 10.66 -9.89 -13.71
N GLU A 126 10.50 -9.12 -14.80
CA GLU A 126 11.00 -9.51 -16.12
C GLU A 126 12.53 -9.62 -16.15
N ASN A 127 13.25 -8.65 -15.58
CA ASN A 127 14.72 -8.68 -15.56
C ASN A 127 15.28 -9.73 -14.57
N GLY A 128 14.59 -10.00 -13.46
CA GLY A 128 15.00 -11.02 -12.49
C GLY A 128 14.66 -12.46 -12.90
N ILE A 129 13.72 -12.67 -13.82
CA ILE A 129 13.41 -14.01 -14.38
C ILE A 129 14.47 -14.45 -15.41
N GLU A 130 15.07 -13.53 -16.17
CA GLU A 130 16.14 -13.87 -17.11
C GLU A 130 17.45 -14.33 -16.44
N GLU A 131 17.74 -13.87 -15.22
CA GLU A 131 18.90 -14.33 -14.42
C GLU A 131 18.64 -15.62 -13.64
N ILE A 132 17.38 -16.07 -13.51
CA ILE A 132 17.04 -17.34 -12.84
C ILE A 132 16.97 -18.51 -13.85
N ILE A 133 16.93 -18.22 -15.16
CA ILE A 133 16.84 -19.23 -16.23
C ILE A 133 18.16 -19.42 -16.99
N ASN A 134 19.24 -18.67 -16.68
CA ASN A 134 20.58 -18.87 -17.27
C ASN A 134 21.65 -19.21 -16.23
#